data_AF-A0A1I7SDB7-F1
#
_entry.id   AF-A0A1I7SDB7-F1
#
_cell.length_a   1.000
_cell.length_b   1.000
_cell.length_c   1.000
_cell.angle_alpha   90.00
_cell.angle_beta   90.00
_cell.angle_gamma   90.00
#
_symmetry.space_group_name_H-M   'P 1'
#
loop_
_entity.id
_entity.type
_entity.pdbx_description
1 polymer ?
#
loop_
_entity_poly.entity_id
_entity_poly.type
_entity_poly.pdbx_seq_one_letter_code
_entity_poly.pdbx_strand_id
1 'polypeptide(L)'
;MSERVNNLFSCSFEDWKRLKQLLDACSSAKNRCNEVQTAIQQLISEIPCTSECVSQVQNKEILLRVNKTKLEETRNHRRVLLHLRLREDDSVQESGNKRKLLNTRLEDMNAAIIRNSEKIKDVLDDLRKFKNELIYRRRFMLDDLYMVYFVDDCYMRYFKKKCNCIKYDLIYGLHLPSVPEKNEHSDNEICASISHLVNLLICVSKICDYPLKYPVIFKGSSSSIIKRSTGDIFEFQLLILKNRTKFVEALRFLSENIVQFRADCGLRTTEPERIIPNLRETLLSCVGRYAPSFDFIRPNMEFRSVASLIPLNLNPSNIRNMKATPPKPRNEFSATSILDVVTASPSNFITARAK
;
A
#
# COMPACT_ATOMS: atom_id res chain seq x y z
N MET A 1 -131.54 9.92 -113.44
CA MET A 1 -131.45 11.38 -113.20
C MET A 1 -130.03 11.65 -112.71
N SER A 2 -129.07 11.84 -113.62
CA SER A 2 -128.66 13.10 -114.28
C SER A 2 -128.09 14.15 -113.32
N GLU A 3 -126.78 14.34 -113.44
CA GLU A 3 -126.05 15.62 -113.48
C GLU A 3 -125.94 16.51 -112.24
N ARG A 4 -124.71 16.64 -111.74
CA ARG A 4 -123.90 17.89 -111.74
C ARG A 4 -122.49 17.54 -111.24
N VAL A 5 -121.51 17.46 -112.14
CA VAL A 5 -120.58 18.54 -112.51
C VAL A 5 -119.54 18.81 -111.42
N ASN A 6 -118.35 18.24 -111.67
CA ASN A 6 -117.03 18.88 -111.63
C ASN A 6 -116.74 19.86 -110.48
N ASN A 7 -115.82 19.49 -109.60
CA ASN A 7 -114.60 20.28 -109.33
C ASN A 7 -113.72 19.61 -108.25
N LEU A 8 -112.39 19.71 -108.42
CA LEU A 8 -111.32 19.48 -107.43
C LEU A 8 -110.77 18.05 -107.27
N PHE A 9 -110.29 17.45 -108.38
CA PHE A 9 -109.06 16.65 -108.32
C PHE A 9 -108.07 17.17 -109.37
N SER A 10 -107.63 18.42 -109.20
CA SER A 10 -106.31 18.82 -109.68
C SER A 10 -105.31 18.41 -108.60
N CYS A 11 -105.02 17.10 -108.48
CA CYS A 11 -103.76 16.72 -107.87
C CYS A 11 -102.71 17.09 -108.92
N SER A 12 -102.23 18.33 -108.84
CA SER A 12 -101.24 18.86 -109.75
C SER A 12 -100.02 17.93 -109.71
N PHE A 13 -99.27 17.86 -110.80
CA PHE A 13 -97.94 17.25 -110.77
C PHE A 13 -97.10 17.81 -109.60
N GLU A 14 -97.34 19.06 -109.17
CA GLU A 14 -96.78 19.62 -107.93
C GLU A 14 -97.21 18.88 -106.66
N ASP A 15 -98.46 18.44 -106.51
CA ASP A 15 -98.98 17.78 -105.31
C ASP A 15 -98.44 16.35 -105.17
N TRP A 16 -98.32 15.62 -106.29
CA TRP A 16 -97.64 14.31 -106.30
C TRP A 16 -96.13 14.45 -106.04
N LYS A 17 -95.51 15.52 -106.57
CA LYS A 17 -94.11 15.85 -106.29
C LYS A 17 -93.91 16.27 -104.83
N ARG A 18 -94.86 16.99 -104.22
CA ARG A 18 -94.88 17.33 -102.79
C ARG A 18 -95.04 16.10 -101.92
N LEU A 19 -95.96 15.20 -102.27
CA LEU A 19 -96.17 13.95 -101.52
C LEU A 19 -94.91 13.07 -101.58
N LYS A 20 -94.27 12.97 -102.75
CA LYS A 20 -92.99 12.28 -102.90
C LYS A 20 -91.86 12.94 -102.11
N GLN A 21 -91.75 14.27 -102.14
CA GLN A 21 -90.77 15.01 -101.33
C GLN A 21 -91.02 14.85 -99.82
N LEU A 22 -92.28 14.82 -99.38
CA LEU A 22 -92.61 14.54 -97.98
C LEU A 22 -92.31 13.09 -97.60
N LEU A 23 -92.53 12.13 -98.51
CA LEU A 23 -92.17 10.74 -98.29
C LEU A 23 -90.65 10.56 -98.21
N ASP A 24 -89.91 11.23 -99.09
CA ASP A 24 -88.44 11.25 -99.11
C ASP A 24 -87.89 11.97 -97.86
N ALA A 25 -88.53 13.06 -97.42
CA ALA A 25 -88.19 13.75 -96.18
C ALA A 25 -88.50 12.91 -94.94
N CYS A 26 -89.62 12.19 -94.91
CA CYS A 26 -89.96 11.24 -93.84
C CYS A 26 -89.02 10.04 -93.82
N SER A 27 -88.62 9.53 -94.98
CA SER A 27 -87.62 8.47 -95.12
C SER A 27 -86.25 8.95 -94.63
N SER A 28 -85.85 10.16 -95.02
CA SER A 28 -84.61 10.82 -94.57
C SER A 28 -84.62 11.09 -93.05
N ALA A 29 -85.74 11.55 -92.50
CA ALA A 29 -85.90 11.77 -91.07
C ALA A 29 -85.88 10.44 -90.29
N LYS A 30 -86.49 9.38 -90.83
CA LYS A 30 -86.42 8.03 -90.25
C LYS A 30 -85.00 7.45 -90.29
N ASN A 31 -84.28 7.65 -91.39
CA ASN A 31 -82.87 7.25 -91.49
C ASN A 31 -82.01 8.03 -90.50
N ARG A 32 -82.22 9.35 -90.35
CA ARG A 32 -81.55 10.15 -89.32
C ARG A 32 -81.88 9.73 -87.90
N CYS A 33 -83.14 9.40 -87.61
CA CYS A 33 -83.52 8.86 -86.30
C CYS A 33 -82.84 7.52 -86.05
N ASN A 34 -82.75 6.64 -87.06
CA ASN A 34 -82.03 5.38 -86.95
C ASN A 34 -80.52 5.60 -86.76
N GLU A 35 -79.91 6.57 -87.45
CA GLU A 35 -78.51 6.96 -87.29
C GLU A 35 -78.21 7.52 -85.89
N VAL A 36 -79.11 8.36 -85.37
CA VAL A 36 -78.99 8.87 -84.00
C VAL A 36 -79.22 7.73 -82.99
N GLN A 37 -80.15 6.83 -83.26
CA GLN A 37 -80.42 5.68 -82.39
C GLN A 37 -79.25 4.68 -82.39
N THR A 38 -78.60 4.44 -83.52
CA THR A 38 -77.38 3.62 -83.59
C THR A 38 -76.20 4.32 -82.92
N ALA A 39 -76.03 5.63 -83.09
CA ALA A 39 -75.01 6.39 -82.37
C ALA A 39 -75.23 6.37 -80.84
N ILE A 40 -76.49 6.49 -80.38
CA ILE A 40 -76.84 6.37 -78.96
C ILE A 40 -76.58 4.94 -78.45
N GLN A 41 -76.95 3.91 -79.22
CA GLN A 41 -76.66 2.52 -78.84
C GLN A 41 -75.16 2.22 -78.79
N GLN A 42 -74.36 2.79 -79.70
CA GLN A 42 -72.90 2.69 -79.67
C GLN A 42 -72.32 3.35 -78.42
N LEU A 43 -72.75 4.57 -78.09
CA LEU A 43 -72.35 5.24 -76.85
C LEU A 43 -72.75 4.45 -75.60
N ILE A 44 -73.97 3.89 -75.57
CA ILE A 44 -74.42 3.03 -74.46
C ILE A 44 -73.54 1.78 -74.34
N SER A 45 -73.08 1.21 -75.47
CA SER A 45 -72.20 0.04 -75.45
C SER A 45 -70.77 0.35 -75.00
N GLU A 46 -70.34 1.62 -75.05
CA GLU A 46 -69.01 2.08 -74.61
C GLU A 46 -68.97 2.51 -73.13
N ILE A 47 -70.12 2.86 -72.53
CA ILE A 47 -70.22 3.23 -71.10
C ILE A 47 -69.66 2.15 -70.14
N PRO A 48 -69.89 0.84 -70.33
CA PRO A 48 -69.30 -0.20 -69.49
C PRO A 48 -67.76 -0.18 -69.52
N CYS A 49 -67.17 -0.03 -70.71
CA CYS A 49 -65.72 0.00 -70.91
C CYS A 49 -65.09 1.25 -70.27
N THR A 50 -65.72 2.42 -70.43
CA THR A 50 -65.25 3.66 -69.81
C THR A 50 -65.39 3.63 -68.28
N SER A 51 -66.50 3.11 -67.75
CA SER A 51 -66.72 2.92 -66.31
C SER A 51 -65.69 1.97 -65.69
N GLU A 52 -65.37 0.88 -66.38
CA GLU A 52 -64.33 -0.06 -65.97
C GLU A 52 -62.95 0.63 -65.97
N CYS A 53 -62.62 1.41 -67.01
CA CYS A 53 -61.38 2.18 -67.08
C CYS A 53 -61.27 3.20 -65.92
N VAL A 54 -62.33 3.95 -65.64
CA VAL A 54 -62.38 4.90 -64.51
C VAL A 54 -62.18 4.18 -63.18
N SER A 55 -62.85 3.04 -62.99
CA SER A 55 -62.70 2.21 -61.78
C SER A 55 -61.26 1.70 -61.64
N GLN A 56 -60.61 1.28 -62.73
CA GLN A 56 -59.21 0.87 -62.72
C GLN A 56 -58.27 2.02 -62.38
N VAL A 57 -58.52 3.24 -62.88
CA VAL A 57 -57.74 4.44 -62.54
C VAL A 57 -57.90 4.78 -61.06
N GLN A 58 -59.12 4.82 -60.53
CA GLN A 58 -59.38 5.08 -59.11
C GLN A 58 -58.70 4.04 -58.21
N ASN A 59 -58.77 2.76 -58.58
CA ASN A 59 -58.08 1.69 -57.84
C ASN A 59 -56.57 1.88 -57.84
N LYS A 60 -55.97 2.26 -58.98
CA LYS A 60 -54.54 2.56 -59.09
C LYS A 60 -54.15 3.79 -58.28
N GLU A 61 -54.99 4.83 -58.23
CA GLU A 61 -54.75 6.02 -57.41
C GLU A 61 -54.78 5.72 -55.91
N ILE A 62 -55.74 4.91 -55.45
CA ILE A 62 -55.81 4.44 -54.06
C ILE A 62 -54.55 3.63 -53.73
N LEU A 63 -54.16 2.71 -54.60
CA LEU A 63 -52.95 1.90 -54.42
C LEU A 63 -51.68 2.76 -54.37
N LEU A 64 -51.57 3.77 -55.24
CA LEU A 64 -50.47 4.74 -55.21
C LEU A 64 -50.44 5.52 -53.90
N ARG A 65 -51.58 5.93 -53.37
CA ARG A 65 -51.67 6.64 -52.09
C ARG A 65 -51.19 5.75 -50.94
N VAL A 66 -51.65 4.50 -50.88
CA VAL A 66 -51.21 3.52 -49.88
C VAL A 66 -49.72 3.21 -50.00
N ASN A 67 -49.19 3.08 -51.22
CA ASN A 67 -47.77 2.84 -51.42
C ASN A 67 -46.92 4.04 -51.02
N LYS A 68 -47.40 5.27 -51.26
CA LYS A 68 -46.73 6.50 -50.79
C LYS A 68 -46.66 6.55 -49.26
N THR A 69 -47.74 6.23 -48.55
CA THR A 69 -47.73 6.21 -47.08
C THR A 69 -46.78 5.14 -46.54
N LYS A 70 -46.83 3.92 -47.08
CA LYS A 70 -45.90 2.84 -46.71
C LYS A 70 -44.43 3.20 -46.96
N LEU A 71 -44.15 3.87 -48.08
CA LEU A 71 -42.80 4.34 -48.40
C LEU A 71 -42.31 5.36 -47.37
N GLU A 72 -43.17 6.29 -46.98
CA GLU A 72 -42.84 7.33 -45.99
C GLU A 72 -42.66 6.74 -44.58
N GLU A 73 -43.50 5.80 -44.17
CA GLU A 73 -43.33 5.02 -42.93
C GLU A 73 -42.00 4.27 -42.92
N THR A 74 -41.64 3.62 -44.03
CA THR A 74 -40.37 2.88 -44.16
C THR A 74 -39.18 3.83 -44.08
N ARG A 75 -39.27 5.01 -44.71
CA ARG A 75 -38.23 6.05 -44.62
C ARG A 75 -38.07 6.58 -43.20
N ASN A 76 -39.17 6.85 -42.51
CA ASN A 76 -39.15 7.31 -41.12
C ASN A 76 -38.59 6.24 -40.18
N HIS A 77 -39.00 4.99 -40.35
CA HIS A 77 -38.47 3.86 -39.60
C HIS A 77 -36.96 3.70 -39.79
N ARG A 78 -36.49 3.79 -41.04
CA ARG A 78 -35.05 3.76 -41.35
C ARG A 78 -34.29 4.92 -40.72
N ARG A 79 -34.87 6.13 -40.68
CA ARG A 79 -34.25 7.30 -40.04
C ARG A 79 -34.12 7.11 -38.53
N VAL A 80 -35.15 6.58 -37.87
CA VAL A 80 -35.12 6.27 -36.43
C VAL A 80 -34.07 5.21 -36.11
N LEU A 81 -34.03 4.12 -36.87
CA LEU A 81 -33.01 3.07 -36.70
C LEU A 81 -31.58 3.60 -36.85
N LEU A 82 -31.34 4.50 -37.82
CA LEU A 82 -30.04 5.13 -38.00
C LEU A 82 -29.65 5.97 -36.78
N HIS A 83 -30.58 6.78 -36.24
CA HIS A 83 -30.33 7.58 -35.04
C HIS A 83 -30.05 6.74 -33.80
N LEU A 84 -30.76 5.62 -33.63
CA LEU A 84 -30.51 4.69 -32.52
C LEU A 84 -29.12 4.07 -32.63
N ARG A 85 -28.72 3.62 -33.83
CA ARG A 85 -27.38 3.06 -34.07
C ARG A 85 -26.27 4.06 -33.78
N LEU A 86 -26.42 5.31 -34.25
CA LEU A 86 -25.44 6.37 -33.97
C LEU A 86 -25.30 6.64 -32.46
N ARG A 87 -26.40 6.65 -31.71
CA ARG A 87 -26.34 6.79 -30.25
C ARG A 87 -25.68 5.61 -29.55
N GLU A 88 -25.93 4.39 -30.02
CA GLU A 88 -25.26 3.20 -29.50
C GLU A 88 -23.75 3.26 -29.78
N ASP A 89 -23.35 3.63 -31.00
CA ASP A 89 -21.95 3.81 -31.38
C ASP A 89 -21.26 4.89 -30.52
N ASP A 90 -21.91 6.03 -30.30
CA ASP A 90 -21.42 7.11 -29.43
C ASP A 90 -21.25 6.62 -27.97
N SER A 91 -22.22 5.88 -27.44
CA SER A 91 -22.19 5.32 -26.08
C SER A 91 -21.08 4.28 -25.90
N VAL A 92 -20.90 3.40 -26.89
CA VAL A 92 -19.82 2.41 -26.92
C VAL A 92 -18.46 3.10 -27.02
N GLN A 93 -18.34 4.13 -27.84
CA GLN A 93 -17.12 4.92 -27.97
C GLN A 93 -16.78 5.67 -26.69
N GLU A 94 -17.75 6.30 -26.03
CA GLU A 94 -17.56 6.99 -24.75
C GLU A 94 -17.13 6.01 -23.64
N SER A 95 -17.79 4.85 -23.57
CA SER A 95 -17.44 3.78 -22.64
C SER A 95 -16.03 3.22 -22.90
N GLY A 96 -15.66 3.06 -24.18
CA GLY A 96 -14.33 2.67 -24.61
C GLY A 96 -13.27 3.69 -24.20
N ASN A 97 -13.55 4.98 -24.37
CA ASN A 97 -12.66 6.07 -23.97
C ASN A 97 -12.47 6.13 -22.44
N LYS A 98 -13.56 5.99 -21.67
CA LYS A 98 -13.50 5.89 -20.20
C LYS A 98 -12.64 4.70 -19.75
N ARG A 99 -12.80 3.54 -20.39
CA ARG A 99 -11.99 2.35 -20.09
C ARG A 99 -10.51 2.55 -20.43
N LYS A 100 -10.19 3.17 -21.56
CA LYS A 100 -8.81 3.52 -21.91
C LYS A 100 -8.18 4.45 -20.87
N LEU A 101 -8.89 5.50 -20.48
CA LEU A 101 -8.42 6.45 -19.46
C LEU A 101 -8.17 5.76 -18.10
N LEU A 102 -9.08 4.89 -17.68
CA LEU A 102 -8.93 4.11 -16.44
C LEU A 102 -7.72 3.16 -16.51
N ASN A 103 -7.51 2.50 -17.65
CA ASN A 103 -6.36 1.61 -17.84
C ASN A 103 -5.03 2.39 -17.76
N THR A 104 -4.93 3.55 -18.42
CA THR A 104 -3.73 4.40 -18.33
C THR A 104 -3.48 4.84 -16.89
N ARG A 105 -4.53 5.24 -16.16
CA ARG A 105 -4.40 5.60 -14.75
C ARG A 105 -3.96 4.42 -13.86
N LEU A 106 -4.43 3.21 -14.16
CA LEU A 106 -4.00 1.99 -13.46
C LEU A 106 -2.52 1.69 -13.75
N GLU A 107 -2.07 1.84 -14.99
CA GLU A 107 -0.67 1.69 -15.38
C GLU A 107 0.22 2.70 -14.64
N ASP A 108 -0.19 3.97 -14.58
CA ASP A 108 0.53 5.02 -13.85
C ASP A 108 0.63 4.72 -12.34
N MET A 109 -0.48 4.26 -11.73
CA MET A 109 -0.50 3.87 -10.31
C MET A 109 0.38 2.66 -10.05
N ASN A 110 0.34 1.65 -10.93
CA ASN A 110 1.21 0.48 -10.81
C ASN A 110 2.68 0.86 -10.94
N ALA A 111 3.02 1.74 -11.89
CA ALA A 111 4.37 2.28 -12.02
C ALA A 111 4.80 3.09 -10.80
N ALA A 112 3.88 3.82 -10.15
CA ALA A 112 4.15 4.51 -8.89
C ALA A 112 4.38 3.54 -7.73
N ILE A 113 3.59 2.46 -7.63
CA ILE A 113 3.76 1.42 -6.61
C ILE A 113 5.12 0.73 -6.74
N ILE A 114 5.52 0.38 -7.96
CA ILE A 114 6.83 -0.25 -8.23
C ILE A 114 7.97 0.70 -7.83
N ARG A 115 7.92 1.96 -8.26
CA ARG A 115 8.94 2.96 -7.86
C ARG A 115 9.02 3.16 -6.35
N ASN A 116 7.89 3.16 -5.66
CA ASN A 116 7.87 3.31 -4.21
C ASN A 116 8.37 2.05 -3.49
N SER A 117 8.08 0.86 -4.00
CA SER A 117 8.57 -0.39 -3.42
C SER A 117 10.09 -0.53 -3.57
N GLU A 118 10.65 -0.08 -4.70
CA GLU A 118 12.10 0.03 -4.91
C GLU A 118 12.74 0.99 -3.91
N LYS A 119 12.19 2.20 -3.74
CA LYS A 119 12.67 3.17 -2.74
C LYS A 119 12.63 2.60 -1.32
N ILE A 120 11.55 1.91 -0.95
CA ILE A 120 11.45 1.26 0.37
C ILE A 120 12.53 0.20 0.52
N LYS A 121 12.78 -0.61 -0.52
CA LYS A 121 13.83 -1.63 -0.51
C LYS A 121 15.21 -1.02 -0.30
N ASP A 122 15.53 0.06 -1.01
CA ASP A 122 16.82 0.77 -0.87
C ASP A 122 17.02 1.29 0.55
N VAL A 123 15.98 1.93 1.12
CA VAL A 123 16.01 2.41 2.52
C VAL A 123 16.19 1.25 3.50
N LEU A 124 15.51 0.12 3.30
CA LEU A 124 15.64 -1.06 4.15
C LEU A 124 17.04 -1.67 4.07
N ASP A 125 17.66 -1.69 2.89
CA ASP A 125 19.02 -2.19 2.70
C ASP A 125 20.04 -1.26 3.37
N ASP A 126 19.86 0.06 3.30
CA ASP A 126 20.72 1.00 4.00
C ASP A 126 20.55 0.91 5.53
N LEU A 127 19.32 0.80 6.03
CA LEU A 127 19.07 0.54 7.45
C LEU A 127 19.74 -0.74 7.93
N ARG A 128 19.77 -1.79 7.11
CA ARG A 128 20.45 -3.05 7.42
C ARG A 128 21.97 -2.85 7.49
N LYS A 129 22.57 -2.10 6.56
CA LYS A 129 24.00 -1.77 6.59
C LYS A 129 24.36 -0.98 7.85
N PHE A 130 23.62 0.09 8.15
CA PHE A 130 23.82 0.90 9.36
C PHE A 130 23.66 0.09 10.64
N LYS A 131 22.67 -0.81 10.70
CA LYS A 131 22.47 -1.73 11.83
C LYS A 131 23.71 -2.60 12.05
N ASN A 132 24.22 -3.23 11.00
CA ASN A 132 25.38 -4.12 11.10
C ASN A 132 26.65 -3.36 11.51
N GLU A 133 26.84 -2.16 10.96
CA GLU A 133 27.96 -1.29 11.30
C GLU A 133 27.91 -0.84 12.77
N LEU A 134 26.72 -0.48 13.28
CA LEU A 134 26.53 -0.12 14.68
C LEU A 134 26.83 -1.30 15.62
N ILE A 135 26.34 -2.51 15.29
CA ILE A 135 26.65 -3.73 16.06
C ILE A 135 28.16 -3.97 16.08
N TYR A 136 28.83 -3.87 14.93
CA TYR A 136 30.27 -4.07 14.83
C TYR A 136 31.05 -3.05 15.66
N ARG A 137 30.72 -1.77 15.55
CA ARG A 137 31.35 -0.70 16.36
C ARG A 137 31.15 -0.92 17.86
N ARG A 138 29.94 -1.26 18.29
CA ARG A 138 29.65 -1.56 19.71
C ARG A 138 30.48 -2.73 20.21
N ARG A 139 30.55 -3.83 19.44
CA ARG A 139 31.39 -4.98 19.79
C ARG A 139 32.86 -4.61 19.91
N PHE A 140 33.37 -3.82 18.97
CA PHE A 140 34.76 -3.37 19.00
C PHE A 140 35.05 -2.54 20.27
N MET A 141 34.19 -1.57 20.59
CA MET A 141 34.35 -0.77 21.82
C MET A 141 34.22 -1.61 23.10
N LEU A 142 33.34 -2.62 23.11
CA LEU A 142 33.23 -3.55 24.25
C LEU A 142 34.46 -4.45 24.37
N ASP A 143 35.09 -4.82 23.26
CA ASP A 143 36.33 -5.60 23.25
C ASP A 143 37.50 -4.77 23.80
N ASP A 144 37.60 -3.49 23.39
CA ASP A 144 38.59 -2.55 23.94
C ASP A 144 38.40 -2.38 25.46
N LEU A 145 37.16 -2.21 25.92
CA LEU A 145 36.87 -2.15 27.36
C LEU A 145 37.23 -3.45 28.07
N TYR A 146 36.95 -4.60 27.45
CA TYR A 146 37.32 -5.88 28.02
C TYR A 146 38.84 -5.95 28.25
N MET A 147 39.64 -5.55 27.26
CA MET A 147 41.11 -5.55 27.36
C MET A 147 41.65 -4.58 28.42
N VAL A 148 40.99 -3.44 28.61
CA VAL A 148 41.40 -2.46 29.63
C VAL A 148 41.11 -2.98 31.05
N TYR A 149 39.93 -3.56 31.27
CA TYR A 149 39.47 -3.91 32.63
C TYR A 149 39.77 -5.35 33.05
N PHE A 150 39.93 -6.28 32.11
CA PHE A 150 40.22 -7.68 32.38
C PHE A 150 41.57 -8.05 31.81
N VAL A 151 42.61 -7.84 32.62
CA VAL A 151 43.98 -8.20 32.26
C VAL A 151 44.09 -9.71 32.05
N ASP A 152 44.88 -10.14 31.05
CA ASP A 152 45.02 -11.55 30.68
C ASP A 152 45.42 -12.46 31.85
N ASP A 153 44.85 -13.67 31.85
CA ASP A 153 45.08 -14.71 32.85
C ASP A 153 46.58 -15.09 33.03
N CYS A 154 47.45 -14.74 32.07
CA CYS A 154 48.90 -14.89 32.17
C CYS A 154 49.56 -13.87 33.11
N TYR A 155 49.08 -12.61 33.14
CA TYR A 155 49.51 -11.59 34.11
C TYR A 155 48.93 -11.88 35.49
N MET A 156 47.73 -12.46 35.56
CA MET A 156 47.07 -12.84 36.82
C MET A 156 47.88 -13.85 37.65
N ARG A 157 48.70 -14.70 37.01
CA ARG A 157 49.59 -15.64 37.72
C ARG A 157 50.69 -14.94 38.53
N TYR A 158 51.09 -13.72 38.15
CA TYR A 158 52.06 -12.91 38.89
C TYR A 158 51.44 -12.23 40.11
N PHE A 159 50.14 -11.95 40.09
CA PHE A 159 49.36 -11.50 41.25
C PHE A 159 48.99 -12.66 42.20
N LYS A 160 49.84 -13.70 42.25
CA LYS A 160 49.70 -14.92 43.03
C LYS A 160 49.16 -14.62 44.44
N LYS A 161 48.03 -15.26 44.77
CA LYS A 161 47.20 -15.14 45.98
C LYS A 161 47.87 -14.39 47.16
N LYS A 162 47.57 -13.09 47.28
CA LYS A 162 47.78 -12.33 48.52
C LYS A 162 46.70 -12.60 49.58
N CYS A 163 45.69 -13.39 49.25
CA CYS A 163 44.57 -13.73 50.14
C CYS A 163 44.18 -15.20 50.05
N ASN A 164 43.44 -15.68 51.06
CA ASN A 164 42.99 -17.07 51.18
C ASN A 164 41.62 -17.33 50.52
N CYS A 165 41.08 -16.36 49.77
CA CYS A 165 39.81 -16.48 49.08
C CYS A 165 39.73 -17.74 48.21
N ILE A 166 38.57 -18.41 48.29
CA ILE A 166 38.29 -19.61 47.47
C ILE A 166 38.14 -19.18 46.00
N LYS A 167 37.44 -18.06 45.78
CA LYS A 167 37.18 -17.50 44.45
C LYS A 167 38.00 -16.21 44.29
N TYR A 168 38.88 -16.18 43.30
CA TYR A 168 39.79 -15.05 43.06
C TYR A 168 39.44 -14.34 41.75
N ASP A 169 38.50 -13.40 41.83
CA ASP A 169 38.02 -12.62 40.69
C ASP A 169 38.65 -11.21 40.70
N LEU A 170 39.18 -10.78 39.56
CA LEU A 170 39.96 -9.54 39.43
C LEU A 170 39.34 -8.58 38.43
N ILE A 171 39.43 -7.28 38.72
CA ILE A 171 39.11 -6.19 37.82
C ILE A 171 40.23 -5.16 37.88
N TYR A 172 40.80 -4.80 36.74
CA TYR A 172 41.92 -3.88 36.63
C TYR A 172 43.11 -4.27 37.55
N GLY A 173 43.33 -5.59 37.72
CA GLY A 173 44.36 -6.15 38.59
C GLY A 173 44.04 -6.12 40.10
N LEU A 174 42.87 -5.62 40.52
CA LEU A 174 42.44 -5.57 41.91
C LEU A 174 41.42 -6.67 42.23
N HIS A 175 41.52 -7.24 43.42
CA HIS A 175 40.60 -8.30 43.86
C HIS A 175 39.34 -7.71 44.50
N LEU A 176 38.19 -8.29 44.16
CA LEU A 176 36.94 -8.02 44.87
C LEU A 176 36.49 -9.31 45.55
N PRO A 177 36.71 -9.45 46.86
CA PRO A 177 36.31 -10.64 47.60
C PRO A 177 34.78 -10.75 47.67
N SER A 178 34.30 -12.00 47.77
CA SER A 178 32.89 -12.27 48.06
C SER A 178 32.52 -11.70 49.43
N VAL A 179 31.25 -11.33 49.63
CA VAL A 179 30.75 -10.74 50.89
C VAL A 179 31.27 -11.39 52.18
N PRO A 180 31.33 -12.74 52.32
CA PRO A 180 31.83 -13.38 53.54
C PRO A 180 33.36 -13.31 53.74
N GLU A 181 34.15 -13.08 52.67
CA GLU A 181 35.62 -13.12 52.71
C GLU A 181 36.25 -11.70 52.81
N LYS A 182 35.43 -10.66 52.97
CA LYS A 182 35.85 -9.25 52.95
C LYS A 182 36.79 -8.84 54.09
N ASN A 183 36.75 -9.53 55.23
CA ASN A 183 37.47 -9.11 56.43
C ASN A 183 39.00 -9.27 56.32
N GLU A 184 39.48 -10.02 55.31
CA GLU A 184 40.91 -10.23 55.06
C GLU A 184 41.50 -9.20 54.07
N HIS A 185 40.71 -8.24 53.60
CA HIS A 185 41.07 -7.31 52.53
C HIS A 185 41.05 -5.85 52.98
N SER A 186 41.87 -5.02 52.33
CA SER A 186 41.87 -3.58 52.56
C SER A 186 40.59 -2.94 52.04
N ASP A 187 39.91 -2.13 52.87
CA ASP A 187 38.75 -1.35 52.44
C ASP A 187 39.05 -0.47 51.21
N ASN A 188 40.30 -0.01 51.08
CA ASN A 188 40.75 0.78 49.92
C ASN A 188 40.81 -0.07 48.64
N GLU A 189 41.30 -1.31 48.72
CA GLU A 189 41.31 -2.24 47.59
C GLU A 189 39.88 -2.56 47.15
N ILE A 190 39.00 -2.87 48.10
CA ILE A 190 37.59 -3.17 47.84
C ILE A 190 36.90 -1.97 47.16
N CYS A 191 37.07 -0.75 47.69
CA CYS A 191 36.47 0.45 47.12
C CYS A 191 37.01 0.76 45.72
N ALA A 192 38.32 0.60 45.51
CA ALA A 192 38.93 0.79 44.20
C ALA A 192 38.37 -0.21 43.16
N SER A 193 38.31 -1.50 43.52
CA SER A 193 37.69 -2.55 42.68
C SER A 193 36.25 -2.21 42.30
N ILE A 194 35.43 -1.78 43.26
CA ILE A 194 34.03 -1.37 43.01
C ILE A 194 33.97 -0.13 42.12
N SER A 195 34.89 0.82 42.30
CA SER A 195 34.91 2.05 41.51
C SER A 195 35.25 1.77 40.04
N HIS A 196 36.18 0.85 39.77
CA HIS A 196 36.44 0.37 38.41
C HIS A 196 35.22 -0.32 37.82
N LEU A 197 34.51 -1.14 38.61
CA LEU A 197 33.29 -1.82 38.18
C LEU A 197 32.17 -0.82 37.84
N VAL A 198 31.97 0.20 38.66
CA VAL A 198 31.02 1.30 38.39
C VAL A 198 31.38 2.01 37.10
N ASN A 199 32.65 2.36 36.91
CA ASN A 199 33.09 3.03 35.69
C ASN A 199 32.85 2.15 34.44
N LEU A 200 33.22 0.87 34.52
CA LEU A 200 32.98 -0.09 33.45
C LEU A 200 31.48 -0.18 33.13
N LEU A 201 30.62 -0.27 34.15
CA LEU A 201 29.18 -0.38 33.96
C LEU A 201 28.58 0.88 33.29
N ILE A 202 29.10 2.08 33.61
CA ILE A 202 28.73 3.32 32.91
C ILE A 202 29.12 3.27 31.44
N CYS A 203 30.36 2.84 31.15
CA CYS A 203 30.84 2.74 29.78
C CYS A 203 30.02 1.72 28.97
N VAL A 204 29.73 0.56 29.55
CA VAL A 204 28.89 -0.48 28.93
C VAL A 204 27.47 0.05 28.69
N SER A 205 26.86 0.70 29.69
CA SER A 205 25.53 1.32 29.56
C SER A 205 25.49 2.33 28.41
N LYS A 206 26.51 3.19 28.27
CA LYS A 206 26.59 4.17 27.19
C LYS A 206 26.80 3.53 25.81
N ILE A 207 27.70 2.56 25.69
CA ILE A 207 27.98 1.89 24.40
C ILE A 207 26.74 1.12 23.92
N CYS A 208 26.09 0.41 24.84
CA CYS A 208 24.92 -0.41 24.54
C CYS A 208 23.62 0.39 24.44
N ASP A 209 23.61 1.68 24.80
CA ASP A 209 22.39 2.47 24.99
C ASP A 209 21.41 1.78 25.96
N TYR A 210 21.95 1.25 27.07
CA TYR A 210 21.22 0.40 28.00
C TYR A 210 20.92 1.14 29.32
N PRO A 211 19.64 1.27 29.72
CA PRO A 211 19.28 1.96 30.95
C PRO A 211 19.53 1.07 32.18
N LEU A 212 20.36 1.53 33.11
CA LEU A 212 20.58 0.85 34.39
C LEU A 212 19.39 1.06 35.35
N LYS A 213 18.89 -0.02 35.95
CA LYS A 213 17.82 0.01 36.98
C LYS A 213 18.22 0.86 38.19
N TYR A 214 19.45 0.72 38.63
CA TYR A 214 20.06 1.56 39.66
C TYR A 214 21.16 2.41 39.01
N PRO A 215 20.93 3.72 38.78
CA PRO A 215 21.97 4.60 38.26
C PRO A 215 23.21 4.57 39.14
N VAL A 216 24.37 4.64 38.51
CA VAL A 216 25.65 4.71 39.20
C VAL A 216 26.37 6.01 38.83
N ILE A 217 27.11 6.57 39.78
CA ILE A 217 27.94 7.75 39.58
C ILE A 217 29.38 7.38 39.89
N PHE A 218 30.25 7.54 38.90
CA PHE A 218 31.68 7.36 39.09
C PHE A 218 32.32 8.63 39.67
N LYS A 219 33.02 8.48 40.81
CA LYS A 219 33.77 9.56 41.48
C LYS A 219 35.08 9.02 42.08
N GLY A 220 35.80 8.17 41.35
CA GLY A 220 36.93 7.42 41.93
C GLY A 220 36.45 6.59 43.13
N SER A 221 37.21 6.55 44.23
CA SER A 221 36.84 5.78 45.44
C SER A 221 35.48 6.15 46.04
N SER A 222 35.02 7.39 45.87
CA SER A 222 33.71 7.89 46.34
C SER A 222 32.57 7.60 45.36
N SER A 223 32.71 6.58 44.51
CA SER A 223 31.65 6.17 43.60
C SER A 223 30.38 5.77 44.36
N SER A 224 29.23 5.93 43.71
CA SER A 224 27.92 5.73 44.37
C SER A 224 26.89 5.08 43.45
N ILE A 225 25.87 4.51 44.07
CA ILE A 225 24.71 3.92 43.39
C ILE A 225 23.41 4.52 43.96
N ILE A 226 22.43 4.76 43.10
CA ILE A 226 21.18 5.45 43.45
C ILE A 226 20.01 4.48 43.37
N LYS A 227 19.23 4.42 44.45
CA LYS A 227 17.95 3.71 44.47
C LYS A 227 16.84 4.66 44.03
N ARG A 228 16.45 4.61 42.75
CA ARG A 228 15.47 5.56 42.18
C ARG A 228 14.15 5.65 42.94
N SER A 229 13.66 4.54 43.52
CA SER A 229 12.38 4.52 44.22
C SER A 229 12.37 5.35 45.51
N THR A 230 13.52 5.53 46.16
CA THR A 230 13.66 6.30 47.40
C THR A 230 14.49 7.57 47.23
N GLY A 231 15.26 7.68 46.14
CA GLY A 231 16.23 8.77 45.94
C GLY A 231 17.52 8.61 46.74
N ASP A 232 17.68 7.50 47.47
CA ASP A 232 18.82 7.28 48.33
C ASP A 232 20.12 7.10 47.51
N ILE A 233 21.17 7.79 47.96
CA ILE A 233 22.52 7.70 47.40
C ILE A 233 23.38 6.84 48.33
N PHE A 234 23.90 5.74 47.78
CA PHE A 234 24.77 4.81 48.48
C PHE A 234 26.20 5.01 48.00
N GLU A 235 27.01 5.72 48.79
CA GLU A 235 28.43 5.95 48.50
C GLU A 235 29.30 4.82 49.06
N PHE A 236 30.03 4.09 48.20
CA PHE A 236 30.69 2.84 48.60
C PHE A 236 31.77 3.04 49.67
N GLN A 237 32.63 4.05 49.53
CA GLN A 237 33.69 4.34 50.50
C GLN A 237 33.15 4.77 51.86
N LEU A 238 32.08 5.58 51.89
CA LEU A 238 31.46 5.97 53.15
C LEU A 238 30.80 4.77 53.84
N LEU A 239 30.12 3.93 53.06
CA LEU A 239 29.37 2.79 53.56
C LEU A 239 30.26 1.67 54.08
N ILE A 240 31.37 1.35 53.40
CA ILE A 240 32.28 0.29 53.88
C ILE A 240 32.85 0.63 55.26
N LEU A 241 33.13 1.90 55.51
CA LEU A 241 33.69 2.41 56.77
C LEU A 241 32.63 2.53 57.88
N LYS A 242 31.43 3.03 57.56
CA LYS A 242 30.44 3.44 58.57
C LYS A 242 29.27 2.47 58.73
N ASN A 243 28.87 1.76 57.67
CA ASN A 243 27.65 0.97 57.67
C ASN A 243 27.74 -0.23 56.72
N ARG A 244 28.27 -1.34 57.25
CA ARG A 244 28.48 -2.58 56.50
C ARG A 244 27.19 -3.19 55.92
N THR A 245 26.05 -3.06 56.59
CA THR A 245 24.78 -3.61 56.08
C THR A 245 24.30 -2.85 54.85
N LYS A 246 24.31 -1.51 54.89
CA LYS A 246 24.01 -0.67 53.72
C LYS A 246 25.04 -0.83 52.60
N PHE A 247 26.31 -1.11 52.93
CA PHE A 247 27.32 -1.43 51.92
C PHE A 247 26.99 -2.73 51.17
N VAL A 248 26.58 -3.78 51.88
CA VAL A 248 26.14 -5.04 51.25
C VAL A 248 24.87 -4.82 50.41
N GLU A 249 23.93 -4.01 50.89
CA GLU A 249 22.75 -3.62 50.11
C GLU A 249 23.13 -2.89 48.81
N ALA A 250 24.07 -1.94 48.87
CA ALA A 250 24.56 -1.21 47.70
C ALA A 250 25.21 -2.13 46.66
N LEU A 251 25.99 -3.13 47.10
CA LEU A 251 26.56 -4.14 46.22
C LEU A 251 25.50 -5.03 45.56
N ARG A 252 24.41 -5.33 46.27
CA ARG A 252 23.27 -6.07 45.72
C ARG A 252 22.59 -5.29 44.60
N PHE A 253 22.44 -3.97 44.73
CA PHE A 253 21.91 -3.13 43.63
C PHE A 253 22.84 -3.14 42.41
N LEU A 254 24.16 -3.12 42.63
CA LEU A 254 25.14 -3.21 41.55
C LEU A 254 25.08 -4.57 40.84
N SER A 255 24.95 -5.66 41.61
CA SER A 255 24.71 -7.00 41.10
C SER A 255 23.42 -7.05 40.27
N GLU A 256 22.31 -6.52 40.78
CA GLU A 256 21.02 -6.54 40.06
C GLU A 256 21.08 -5.85 38.70
N ASN A 257 21.82 -4.74 38.56
CA ASN A 257 22.04 -4.13 37.25
C ASN A 257 22.69 -5.10 36.25
N ILE A 258 23.68 -5.87 36.70
CA ILE A 258 24.40 -6.83 35.86
C ILE A 258 23.53 -8.06 35.58
N VAL A 259 22.77 -8.54 36.57
CA VAL A 259 21.81 -9.64 36.37
C VAL A 259 20.75 -9.26 35.35
N GLN A 260 20.21 -8.04 35.43
CA GLN A 260 19.23 -7.56 34.47
C GLN A 260 19.84 -7.43 33.07
N PHE A 261 21.01 -6.81 32.96
CA PHE A 261 21.73 -6.69 31.69
C PHE A 261 21.99 -8.07 31.07
N ARG A 262 22.38 -9.06 31.89
CA ARG A 262 22.54 -10.46 31.47
C ARG A 262 21.23 -11.06 30.97
N ALA A 263 20.15 -10.92 31.72
CA ALA A 263 18.84 -11.44 31.34
C ALA A 263 18.36 -10.84 30.02
N ASP A 264 18.56 -9.54 29.81
CA ASP A 264 18.20 -8.84 28.57
C ASP A 264 19.09 -9.25 27.38
N CYS A 265 20.30 -9.73 27.66
CA CYS A 265 21.15 -10.42 26.67
C CYS A 265 20.73 -11.87 26.42
N GLY A 266 19.83 -12.45 27.22
CA GLY A 266 19.47 -13.87 27.18
C GLY A 266 20.45 -14.79 27.90
N LEU A 267 21.27 -14.25 28.82
CA LEU A 267 22.23 -15.01 29.63
C LEU A 267 21.64 -15.34 31.01
N ARG A 268 21.74 -16.61 31.43
CA ARG A 268 21.34 -17.02 32.78
C ARG A 268 22.37 -16.57 33.82
N THR A 269 21.92 -16.18 34.99
CA THR A 269 22.80 -15.91 36.14
C THR A 269 22.54 -16.95 37.23
N THR A 270 23.56 -17.75 37.57
CA THR A 270 23.48 -18.77 38.62
C THR A 270 23.92 -18.23 39.98
N GLU A 271 25.00 -17.45 40.01
CA GLU A 271 25.57 -16.86 41.23
C GLU A 271 25.55 -15.33 41.11
N PRO A 272 24.43 -14.63 41.44
CA PRO A 272 24.31 -13.18 41.25
C PRO A 272 25.34 -12.38 42.06
N GLU A 273 25.79 -12.92 43.19
CA GLU A 273 26.79 -12.30 44.07
C GLU A 273 28.18 -12.20 43.42
N ARG A 274 28.46 -12.97 42.38
CA ARG A 274 29.74 -12.93 41.64
C ARG A 274 29.73 -11.88 40.55
N ILE A 275 29.83 -10.63 40.97
CA ILE A 275 29.63 -9.47 40.11
C ILE A 275 30.64 -9.42 38.95
N ILE A 276 31.94 -9.62 39.25
CA ILE A 276 33.02 -9.55 38.25
C ILE A 276 32.89 -10.66 37.18
N PRO A 277 32.80 -11.96 37.51
CA PRO A 277 32.65 -13.01 36.51
C PRO A 277 31.38 -12.86 35.67
N ASN A 278 30.27 -12.49 36.30
CA ASN A 278 29.02 -12.27 35.59
C ASN A 278 29.18 -11.19 34.53
N LEU A 279 29.80 -10.05 34.85
CA LEU A 279 30.04 -9.00 33.87
C LEU A 279 31.08 -9.42 32.81
N ARG A 280 32.18 -10.08 33.22
CA ARG A 280 33.23 -10.57 32.31
C ARG A 280 32.66 -11.50 31.25
N GLU A 281 31.89 -12.50 31.66
CA GLU A 281 31.25 -13.46 30.75
C GLU A 281 30.29 -12.77 29.80
N THR A 282 29.49 -11.80 30.29
CA THR A 282 28.56 -11.06 29.43
C THR A 282 29.28 -10.27 28.34
N LEU A 283 30.38 -9.60 28.67
CA LEU A 283 31.18 -8.88 27.69
C LEU A 283 31.79 -9.84 26.66
N LEU A 284 32.34 -10.98 27.10
CA LEU A 284 32.85 -12.01 26.19
C LEU A 284 31.76 -12.55 25.25
N SER A 285 30.53 -12.75 25.74
CA SER A 285 29.39 -13.12 24.91
C SER A 285 29.02 -12.04 23.90
N CYS A 286 28.97 -10.78 24.31
CA CYS A 286 28.63 -9.66 23.43
C CYS A 286 29.67 -9.48 22.32
N VAL A 287 30.95 -9.67 22.61
CA VAL A 287 32.04 -9.59 21.63
C VAL A 287 32.08 -10.84 20.73
N GLY A 288 31.47 -11.95 21.14
CA GLY A 288 31.47 -13.21 20.38
C GLY A 288 32.69 -14.09 20.66
N ARG A 289 33.39 -13.87 21.77
CA ARG A 289 34.50 -14.72 22.26
C ARG A 289 34.01 -15.90 23.10
N TYR A 290 32.74 -15.86 23.53
CA TYR A 290 32.13 -16.91 24.35
C TYR A 290 30.72 -17.22 23.82
N ALA A 291 30.46 -18.50 23.54
CA ALA A 291 29.14 -18.97 23.16
C ALA A 291 28.39 -19.39 24.43
N PRO A 292 27.33 -18.67 24.85
CA PRO A 292 26.55 -19.11 25.98
C PRO A 292 25.77 -20.38 25.62
N SER A 293 25.58 -21.28 26.58
CA SER A 293 24.65 -22.40 26.44
C SER A 293 23.23 -21.84 26.31
N PHE A 294 22.70 -21.79 25.08
CA PHE A 294 21.41 -21.18 24.78
C PHE A 294 20.25 -22.11 25.15
N ASP A 295 19.91 -22.20 26.43
CA ASP A 295 18.67 -22.85 26.89
C ASP A 295 17.50 -21.86 27.04
N PHE A 296 17.59 -20.64 26.49
CA PHE A 296 16.53 -19.63 26.61
C PHE A 296 16.23 -18.85 25.32
N ILE A 297 14.94 -18.54 25.16
CA ILE A 297 14.35 -17.72 24.09
C ILE A 297 14.80 -16.27 24.28
N ARG A 298 15.37 -15.65 23.23
CA ARG A 298 15.79 -14.23 23.28
C ARG A 298 14.58 -13.32 23.54
N PRO A 299 14.65 -12.41 24.52
CA PRO A 299 13.50 -11.58 24.90
C PRO A 299 12.99 -10.66 23.80
N ASN A 300 13.86 -10.15 22.91
CA ASN A 300 13.45 -9.33 21.78
C ASN A 300 14.59 -9.15 20.74
N MET A 301 14.25 -9.17 19.44
CA MET A 301 15.18 -8.97 18.31
C MET A 301 15.21 -7.53 17.79
N GLU A 302 14.57 -6.60 18.51
CA GLU A 302 14.61 -5.17 18.22
C GLU A 302 16.03 -4.61 18.12
N PHE A 303 16.21 -3.59 17.29
CA PHE A 303 17.53 -3.00 17.00
C PHE A 303 18.20 -2.34 18.21
N ARG A 304 17.42 -1.94 19.21
CA ARG A 304 17.93 -1.39 20.48
C ARG A 304 18.26 -2.49 21.51
N SER A 305 17.84 -3.73 21.24
CA SER A 305 18.04 -4.84 22.15
C SER A 305 19.52 -5.19 22.24
N VAL A 306 20.04 -5.27 23.47
CA VAL A 306 21.42 -5.70 23.73
C VAL A 306 21.64 -7.14 23.28
N ALA A 307 20.59 -7.97 23.24
CA ALA A 307 20.66 -9.33 22.69
C ALA A 307 21.16 -9.36 21.24
N SER A 308 20.94 -8.30 20.45
CA SER A 308 21.46 -8.19 19.08
C SER A 308 23.00 -8.21 19.00
N LEU A 309 23.68 -7.85 20.09
CA LEU A 309 25.14 -7.91 20.19
C LEU A 309 25.65 -9.33 20.26
N ILE A 310 24.88 -10.31 20.76
CA ILE A 310 25.37 -11.69 20.83
C ILE A 310 25.21 -12.35 19.44
N PRO A 311 26.29 -12.84 18.82
CA PRO A 311 26.20 -13.53 17.53
C PRO A 311 25.42 -14.85 17.65
N LEU A 312 24.49 -15.07 16.71
CA LEU A 312 23.62 -16.27 16.67
C LEU A 312 24.31 -17.52 16.11
N ASN A 313 25.49 -17.37 15.51
CA ASN A 313 26.16 -18.44 14.79
C ASN A 313 27.66 -18.38 15.08
N LEU A 314 28.04 -18.73 16.32
CA LEU A 314 29.43 -18.92 16.69
C LEU A 314 29.88 -20.30 16.19
N ASN A 315 30.07 -20.42 14.89
CA ASN A 315 30.89 -21.50 14.36
C ASN A 315 32.36 -21.16 14.72
N PRO A 316 33.12 -22.01 15.44
CA PRO A 316 34.46 -21.69 15.93
C PRO A 316 35.44 -21.23 14.83
N SER A 317 35.18 -21.63 13.58
CA SER A 317 35.92 -21.27 12.38
C SER A 317 35.74 -19.81 11.90
N ASN A 318 34.62 -19.14 12.22
CA ASN A 318 34.35 -17.75 11.81
C ASN A 318 34.98 -16.70 12.74
N ILE A 319 35.37 -17.08 13.96
CA ILE A 319 35.96 -16.18 14.97
C ILE A 319 37.34 -15.68 14.53
N ARG A 320 38.09 -16.48 13.74
CA ARG A 320 39.41 -16.07 13.21
C ARG A 320 39.33 -15.00 12.11
N ASN A 321 38.19 -14.89 11.42
CA ASN A 321 38.02 -13.97 10.29
C ASN A 321 37.45 -12.59 10.69
N MET A 322 37.11 -12.37 11.98
CA MET A 322 36.63 -11.07 12.47
C MET A 322 37.75 -10.05 12.75
N LYS A 323 39.02 -10.40 12.49
CA LYS A 323 40.14 -9.43 12.33
C LYS A 323 40.01 -8.59 11.04
N ALA A 324 38.80 -8.24 10.65
CA ALA A 324 38.58 -7.30 9.57
C ALA A 324 38.93 -5.90 10.10
N THR A 325 39.77 -5.18 9.36
CA THR A 325 40.14 -3.79 9.59
C THR A 325 38.92 -2.93 9.92
N PRO A 326 39.04 -1.98 10.87
CA PRO A 326 37.94 -1.07 11.20
C PRO A 326 37.50 -0.33 9.94
N PRO A 327 36.19 -0.11 9.73
CA PRO A 327 35.73 0.75 8.65
C PRO A 327 36.34 2.14 8.86
N LYS A 328 37.10 2.62 7.87
CA LYS A 328 37.66 3.98 7.87
C LYS A 328 36.53 4.97 8.16
N PRO A 329 36.74 5.99 9.01
CA PRO A 329 35.75 7.04 9.18
C PRO A 329 35.53 7.71 7.81
N ARG A 330 34.33 7.54 7.24
CA ARG A 330 33.92 8.33 6.07
C ARG A 330 33.64 9.75 6.57
N ASN A 331 34.65 10.62 6.42
CA ASN A 331 34.41 12.06 6.37
C ASN A 331 33.64 12.35 5.08
N GLU A 332 32.32 12.28 5.13
CA GLU A 332 31.39 12.85 4.13
C GLU A 332 29.96 12.66 4.65
N PHE A 333 29.57 13.46 5.63
CA PHE A 333 28.16 13.71 5.91
C PHE A 333 27.69 14.83 4.96
N SER A 334 27.11 14.45 3.82
CA SER A 334 26.22 15.37 3.10
C SER A 334 24.89 15.38 3.85
N ALA A 335 24.60 16.50 4.52
CA ALA A 335 23.50 16.68 5.45
C ALA A 335 22.10 16.82 4.78
N THR A 336 21.90 16.37 3.55
CA THR A 336 20.73 16.77 2.75
C THR A 336 19.66 15.71 2.50
N SER A 337 19.71 14.51 3.10
CA SER A 337 18.74 13.45 2.72
C SER A 337 17.78 12.96 3.82
N ILE A 338 17.86 13.47 5.06
CA ILE A 338 17.02 12.98 6.17
C ILE A 338 15.98 14.02 6.66
N LEU A 339 16.10 15.29 6.25
CA LEU A 339 15.14 16.32 6.68
C LEU A 339 13.82 16.36 5.88
N ASP A 340 13.74 15.74 4.70
CA ASP A 340 12.55 15.87 3.83
C ASP A 340 11.43 14.87 4.12
N VAL A 341 11.64 13.93 5.06
CA VAL A 341 10.63 12.91 5.42
C VAL A 341 9.90 13.24 6.74
N VAL A 342 10.36 14.25 7.51
CA VAL A 342 9.84 14.53 8.87
C VAL A 342 9.09 15.87 8.99
N THR A 343 8.93 16.65 7.91
CA THR A 343 8.20 17.94 7.95
C THR A 343 6.73 17.88 7.50
N ALA A 344 6.10 16.69 7.51
CA ALA A 344 4.64 16.60 7.44
C ALA A 344 4.05 16.83 8.85
N SER A 345 3.67 18.07 9.14
CA SER A 345 3.01 18.50 10.39
C SER A 345 1.75 17.68 10.69
N PRO A 346 1.53 17.22 11.94
CA PRO A 346 0.28 16.63 12.38
C PRO A 346 -0.67 17.73 12.89
N SER A 347 -1.33 18.42 11.98
CA SER A 347 -2.40 19.36 12.34
C SER A 347 -3.45 19.34 11.25
N ASN A 348 -4.37 18.36 11.31
CA ASN A 348 -5.73 18.39 10.75
C ASN A 348 -6.39 17.01 10.93
N PHE A 349 -6.71 16.62 12.17
CA PHE A 349 -7.58 15.47 12.42
C PHE A 349 -8.37 15.59 13.73
N ILE A 350 -8.91 16.78 14.03
CA ILE A 350 -9.99 16.91 15.01
C ILE A 350 -10.92 18.04 14.55
N THR A 351 -12.03 17.68 13.89
CA THR A 351 -13.39 18.25 14.04
C THR A 351 -14.24 17.86 12.82
N ALA A 352 -15.09 16.84 12.96
CA ALA A 352 -16.39 16.74 12.26
C ALA A 352 -17.13 15.46 12.70
N ARG A 353 -17.57 15.41 13.96
CA ARG A 353 -18.72 14.56 14.34
C ARG A 353 -19.34 15.03 15.66
N ALA A 354 -20.14 16.09 15.58
CA ALA A 354 -21.19 16.39 16.57
C ALA A 354 -22.09 17.54 16.06
N LYS A 355 -23.12 17.15 15.29
CA LYS A 355 -24.50 17.68 15.24
C LYS A 355 -25.08 17.46 13.85
#